data_AF-A0A8D3WZZ2-F1
#
_entry.id   AF-A0A8D3WZZ2-F1
#
_cell.length_a   1.000
_cell.length_b   1.000
_cell.length_c   1.000
_cell.angle_alpha   90.00
_cell.angle_beta   90.00
_cell.angle_gamma   90.00
#
_symmetry.space_group_name_H-M   'P 1'
#
loop_
_entity.id
_entity.type
_entity.pdbx_description
1 polymer ?
#
loop_
_entity_poly.entity_id
_entity_poly.type
_entity_poly.pdbx_seq_one_letter_code
_entity_poly.pdbx_strand_id
1 'polypeptide(L)' 'MRKLFKHCLHEGVLLNPGALYDHETSQHIRISFSYATLAEFEYGIKIVAKSLKNLYK' A
#
# COMPACT_ATOMS: atom_id res chain seq x y z
N MET A 1 8.74 -1.81 -4.62
CA MET A 1 7.87 -2.39 -3.57
C MET A 1 8.38 -2.27 -2.13
N ARG A 2 9.53 -2.85 -1.74
CA ARG A 2 10.01 -2.84 -0.33
C ARG A 2 10.05 -1.45 0.33
N LYS A 3 10.48 -0.41 -0.39
CA LYS A 3 10.50 0.98 0.12
C LYS A 3 9.09 1.50 0.41
N LEU A 4 8.15 1.29 -0.52
CA LEU A 4 6.75 1.66 -0.38
C LEU A 4 6.11 0.97 0.83
N PHE A 5 6.29 -0.36 0.96
CA PHE A 5 5.75 -1.12 2.08
C PHE A 5 6.22 -0.56 3.44
N LYS A 6 7.53 -0.32 3.60
CA LYS A 6 8.07 0.23 4.86
C LYS A 6 7.54 1.63 5.16
N HIS A 7 7.41 2.49 4.15
CA HIS A 7 6.92 3.84 4.35
C HIS A 7 5.44 3.85 4.74
N CYS A 8 4.59 3.09 4.02
CA CYS A 8 3.18 2.97 4.39
C CYS A 8 2.99 2.35 5.78
N LEU A 9 3.77 1.32 6.13
CA LEU A 9 3.69 0.69 7.45
C LEU A 9 4.04 1.66 8.59
N HIS A 10 5.02 2.54 8.37
CA HIS A 10 5.37 3.59 9.34
C HIS A 10 4.23 4.60 9.55
N GLU A 11 3.47 4.89 8.50
CA GLU A 11 2.29 5.75 8.52
C GLU A 11 1.00 5.00 8.96
N GLY A 12 1.11 3.77 9.47
CA GLY A 12 -0.02 2.98 9.96
C GLY A 12 -0.84 2.27 8.88
N VAL A 13 -0.36 2.22 7.63
CA VAL A 13 -1.05 1.57 6.51
C VAL A 13 -0.35 0.28 6.11
N LEU A 14 -0.98 -0.86 6.39
CA LEU A 14 -0.50 -2.17 5.97
C LEU A 14 -0.87 -2.46 4.51
N LEU A 15 0.13 -2.72 3.67
CA LEU A 15 -0.04 -3.15 2.29
C LEU A 15 0.26 -4.64 2.13
N ASN A 16 -0.40 -5.27 1.17
CA ASN A 16 -0.15 -6.66 0.82
C ASN A 16 0.59 -6.75 -0.54
N PRO A 17 1.91 -7.08 -0.54
CA PRO A 17 2.70 -7.15 -1.78
C PRO A 17 2.24 -8.29 -2.70
N GLY A 18 2.15 -8.02 -4.02
CA GLY A 18 1.76 -9.02 -5.02
C GLY A 18 2.66 -10.27 -5.01
N ALA A 19 3.96 -10.09 -4.75
CA ALA A 19 4.94 -11.17 -4.69
C ALA A 19 4.62 -12.30 -3.67
N LEU A 20 3.69 -12.08 -2.74
CA LEU A 20 3.17 -13.13 -1.84
C LEU A 20 2.20 -14.10 -2.53
N TYR A 21 1.65 -13.71 -3.68
CA TYR A 21 0.69 -14.49 -4.46
C TYR A 21 1.32 -15.08 -5.71
N ASP A 22 2.17 -14.30 -6.40
CA ASP A 22 2.86 -14.71 -7.63
C ASP A 22 4.15 -13.90 -7.79
N HIS A 23 5.26 -14.56 -8.10
CA HIS A 23 6.57 -13.93 -8.29
C HIS A 23 6.59 -12.87 -9.40
N GLU A 24 5.78 -13.05 -10.45
CA GLU A 24 5.68 -12.11 -11.57
C GLU A 24 4.93 -10.81 -11.19
N THR A 25 4.32 -10.77 -10.01
CA THR A 25 3.53 -9.62 -9.54
C THR A 25 4.29 -8.72 -8.56
N SER A 26 5.63 -8.70 -8.63
CA SER A 26 6.50 -7.92 -7.73
C SER A 26 6.27 -6.40 -7.72
N GLN A 27 5.61 -5.85 -8.74
CA GLN A 27 5.23 -4.43 -8.84
C GLN A 27 3.76 -4.15 -8.48
N HIS A 28 2.99 -5.16 -8.07
CA HIS A 28 1.59 -5.00 -7.69
C HIS A 28 1.42 -4.97 -6.17
N ILE A 29 0.33 -4.34 -5.73
CA ILE A 29 -0.16 -4.41 -4.35
C ILE A 29 -1.62 -4.84 -4.39
N ARG A 30 -2.02 -5.67 -3.42
CA ARG A 30 -3.43 -5.98 -3.17
C ARG A 30 -3.95 -5.04 -2.09
N ILE A 31 -5.08 -4.40 -2.36
CA ILE A 31 -5.78 -3.55 -1.40
C ILE A 31 -6.98 -4.34 -0.87
N SER A 32 -7.04 -4.55 0.44
CA SER A 32 -8.17 -5.19 1.11
C SER A 32 -9.05 -4.12 1.75
N PHE A 33 -10.34 -4.11 1.44
CA PHE A 33 -11.29 -3.09 1.90
C PHE A 33 -12.38 -3.63 2.83
N SER A 34 -12.46 -4.96 3.04
CA SER A 34 -13.55 -5.61 3.77
C SER A 34 -13.65 -5.23 5.26
N TYR A 35 -12.55 -4.76 5.87
CA TYR A 35 -12.47 -4.45 7.30
C TYR A 35 -12.36 -2.95 7.61
N ALA A 36 -12.16 -2.11 6.59
CA ALA A 36 -12.00 -0.68 6.77
C ALA A 36 -13.35 0.02 6.58
N THR A 37 -13.65 0.98 7.45
CA THR A 37 -14.68 1.98 7.18
C THR A 37 -14.29 2.81 5.95
N LEU A 38 -15.26 3.50 5.34
CA LEU A 38 -14.98 4.38 4.20
C LEU A 38 -13.94 5.46 4.54
N ALA A 39 -14.01 6.03 5.75
CA ALA A 39 -13.08 7.05 6.21
C ALA A 39 -11.66 6.50 6.40
N GLU A 40 -11.51 5.31 6.99
CA GLU A 40 -10.20 4.65 7.13
C GLU A 40 -9.61 4.28 5.77
N PHE A 41 -10.45 3.81 4.84
CA PHE A 41 -10.01 3.50 3.49
C PHE A 41 -9.53 4.75 2.74
N GLU A 42 -10.28 5.85 2.83
CA GLU A 42 -9.90 7.13 2.22
C GLU A 42 -8.59 7.67 2.82
N TYR A 43 -8.42 7.58 4.14
CA TYR A 43 -7.16 7.94 4.80
C TYR A 43 -6.01 7.07 4.29
N GLY A 44 -6.18 5.75 4.30
CA GLY A 44 -5.15 4.80 3.88
C GLY A 44 -4.72 4.99 2.42
N ILE A 45 -5.66 5.16 1.50
CA ILE A 45 -5.34 5.33 0.07
C ILE A 45 -4.60 6.65 -0.21
N LYS A 46 -4.92 7.73 0.53
CA LYS A 46 -4.20 9.01 0.44
C LYS A 46 -2.74 8.86 0.88
N ILE A 47 -2.47 8.11 1.95
CA ILE A 47 -1.11 7.80 2.40
C ILE A 47 -0.35 7.02 1.32
N VAL A 48 -0.96 5.99 0.72
CA VAL A 48 -0.33 5.21 -0.36
C VAL A 48 0.02 6.11 -1.55
N ALA A 49 -0.91 6.96 -2.00
CA ALA A 49 -0.69 7.87 -3.13
C ALA A 49 0.43 8.89 -2.83
N LYS A 50 0.46 9.48 -1.63
CA LYS A 50 1.52 10.38 -1.19
C LYS A 50 2.88 9.67 -1.15
N SER A 51 2.91 8.45 -0.63
CA SER A 51 4.12 7.62 -0.54
C SER A 51 4.71 7.32 -1.92
N LEU A 52 3.85 6.98 -2.88
CA LEU A 52 4.27 6.75 -4.27
C LEU A 52 4.87 8.02 -4.90
N LYS A 53 4.19 9.16 -4.77
CA LYS A 53 4.70 10.46 -5.28
C LYS A 53 6.04 10.87 -4.65
N ASN A 54 6.24 10.57 -3.37
CA ASN A 54 7.48 10.92 -2.68
C ASN A 54 8.66 10.00 -3.07
N LEU A 55 8.40 8.72 -3.27
CA LEU A 55 9.44 7.72 -3.57
C LEU A 55 9.80 7.64 -5.05
N TYR A 56 8.87 8.00 -5.93
CA TYR A 56 8.99 7.86 -7.38
C TYR A 56 8.53 9.18 -8.02
N LYS A 57 9.45 10.15 -8.07
CA LYS A 57 9.30 11.38 -8.87
C LYS A 57 9.82 11.16 -10.27
#